data_AF-A0A2G5UHD4-F1
#
_entry.id   AF-A0A2G5UHD4-F1
#
_cell.length_a   1.000
_cell.length_b   1.000
_cell.length_c   1.000
_cell.angle_alpha   90.00
_cell.angle_beta   90.00
_cell.angle_gamma   90.00
#
_symmetry.space_group_name_H-M   'P 1'
#
loop_
_entity.id
_entity.type
_entity.pdbx_description
1 polymer ?
#
loop_
_entity_poly.entity_id
_entity_poly.type
_entity_poly.pdbx_seq_one_letter_code
_entity_poly.pdbx_strand_id
1 'polypeptide(L)'
;MCSIFNDTVVFAHNDLWSANILQLNDTKEIVFIDFEYSSYNWRSYDLSMHLSECAFDYRVPFPPGVHVNQVFFENHPNIKIFCEAYIDTLYEMKKEDPDQKYPLTENREKEVHRLIQECKFFLPLVNLCWATWSIKNLWSGKEDDVDLTVAASNRLSVFYHFKSQSEAIFNELKNQ
;
A
#
# COMPACT_ATOMS: atom_id res chain seq x y z
N MET A 1 -2.10 -0.29 -21.97
CA MET A 1 -1.80 -0.95 -20.68
C MET A 1 -0.66 -0.16 -20.03
N CYS A 2 -0.72 0.11 -18.73
CA CYS A 2 0.19 1.01 -18.01
C CYS A 2 1.60 0.40 -17.89
N SER A 3 2.42 0.49 -18.95
CA SER A 3 3.71 -0.20 -19.03
C SER A 3 4.80 0.37 -18.13
N ILE A 4 4.59 1.57 -17.56
CA ILE A 4 5.59 2.31 -16.77
C ILE A 4 5.94 1.66 -15.43
N PHE A 5 5.20 0.62 -15.02
CA PHE A 5 5.42 -0.14 -13.78
C PHE A 5 5.70 -1.63 -14.06
N ASN A 6 5.89 -2.05 -15.31
CA ASN A 6 6.04 -3.47 -15.64
C ASN A 6 7.23 -4.12 -14.91
N ASP A 7 8.33 -3.39 -14.76
CA ASP A 7 9.55 -3.89 -14.10
C ASP A 7 9.46 -3.89 -12.57
N THR A 8 8.31 -3.50 -12.00
CA THR A 8 8.07 -3.47 -10.54
C THR A 8 7.06 -4.52 -10.08
N VAL A 9 6.67 -5.45 -10.96
CA VAL A 9 5.78 -6.56 -10.61
C VAL A 9 6.53 -7.58 -9.73
N VAL A 10 5.95 -7.87 -8.57
CA VAL A 10 6.47 -8.82 -7.57
C VAL A 10 5.33 -9.70 -7.06
N PHE A 11 5.65 -10.76 -6.31
CA PHE A 11 4.65 -11.43 -5.49
C PHE A 11 4.32 -10.55 -4.29
N ALA A 12 3.08 -10.07 -4.22
CA ALA A 12 2.58 -9.12 -3.24
C ALA A 12 1.58 -9.79 -2.29
N HIS A 13 1.51 -9.29 -1.06
CA HIS A 13 0.53 -9.71 -0.07
C HIS A 13 -0.88 -9.20 -0.42
N ASN A 14 -0.96 -7.96 -0.92
CA ASN A 14 -2.17 -7.20 -1.26
C ASN A 14 -3.08 -6.83 -0.08
N ASP A 15 -2.85 -7.38 1.12
CA ASP A 15 -3.61 -7.12 2.34
C ASP A 15 -2.73 -6.88 3.59
N LEU A 16 -1.71 -6.02 3.49
CA LEU A 16 -0.70 -5.83 4.52
C LEU A 16 -1.04 -4.74 5.58
N TRP A 17 -2.09 -4.97 6.36
CA TRP A 17 -2.45 -4.16 7.53
C TRP A 17 -1.89 -4.72 8.85
N SER A 18 -2.00 -3.97 9.94
CA SER A 18 -1.35 -4.31 11.22
C SER A 18 -1.73 -5.68 11.81
N ALA A 19 -2.93 -6.20 11.54
CA ALA A 19 -3.34 -7.52 12.04
C ALA A 19 -2.63 -8.67 11.30
N ASN A 20 -2.16 -8.43 10.08
CA ASN A 20 -1.46 -9.42 9.25
C ASN A 20 0.07 -9.37 9.42
N ILE A 21 0.56 -8.55 10.36
CA ILE A 21 1.99 -8.40 10.70
C ILE A 21 2.18 -8.81 12.16
N LEU A 22 2.77 -9.98 12.38
CA LEU A 22 3.01 -10.52 13.72
C LEU A 22 4.47 -10.33 14.13
N GLN A 23 4.69 -10.06 15.41
CA GLN A 23 6.02 -10.17 16.02
C GLN A 23 6.07 -11.39 16.93
N LEU A 24 7.00 -12.30 16.68
CA LEU A 24 7.19 -13.48 17.52
C LEU A 24 7.74 -13.09 18.90
N ASN A 25 7.17 -13.65 19.97
CA ASN A 25 7.55 -13.30 21.34
C ASN A 25 9.01 -13.61 21.65
N ASP A 26 9.50 -14.77 21.20
CA ASP A 26 10.80 -15.31 21.56
C ASP A 26 11.93 -14.69 20.73
N THR A 27 11.76 -14.60 19.41
CA THR A 27 12.81 -14.15 18.47
C THR A 27 12.71 -12.68 18.10
N LYS A 28 11.56 -12.03 18.36
CA LYS A 28 11.21 -10.68 17.86
C LYS A 28 11.16 -10.55 16.34
N GLU A 29 11.20 -11.68 15.63
CA GLU A 29 11.05 -11.71 14.18
C GLU A 29 9.66 -11.25 13.76
N ILE A 30 9.62 -10.54 12.65
CA ILE A 30 8.38 -10.11 12.01
C ILE A 30 7.97 -11.17 11.00
N VAL A 31 6.71 -11.61 11.09
CA VAL A 31 6.12 -12.63 10.22
C VAL A 31 4.84 -12.08 9.62
N PHE A 32 4.68 -12.23 8.31
CA PHE A 32 3.43 -11.94 7.62
C PHE A 32 2.55 -13.18 7.57
N ILE A 33 1.24 -12.99 7.72
CA ILE A 33 0.23 -14.06 7.69
C ILE A 33 -0.94 -13.64 6.81
N ASP A 34 -1.83 -14.59 6.50
CA ASP A 34 -3.09 -14.34 5.79
C ASP A 34 -2.92 -13.86 4.33
N PHE A 35 -2.22 -14.69 3.54
CA PHE A 35 -1.93 -14.44 2.12
C PHE A 35 -3.14 -14.71 1.18
N GLU A 36 -4.39 -14.64 1.66
CA GLU A 36 -5.57 -15.01 0.87
C GLU A 36 -5.81 -14.11 -0.36
N TYR A 37 -5.36 -12.85 -0.29
CA TYR A 37 -5.38 -11.91 -1.42
C TYR A 37 -4.08 -11.87 -2.22
N SER A 38 -3.08 -12.69 -1.86
CA SER A 38 -1.75 -12.60 -2.47
C SER A 38 -1.77 -12.92 -3.97
N SER A 39 -1.00 -12.16 -4.73
CA SER A 39 -0.88 -12.33 -6.18
C SER A 39 0.38 -11.66 -6.70
N TYR A 40 0.71 -11.90 -7.97
CA TYR A 40 1.59 -10.98 -8.67
C TYR A 40 0.90 -9.61 -8.80
N ASN A 41 1.57 -8.56 -8.35
CA ASN A 41 1.08 -7.19 -8.39
C ASN A 41 2.28 -6.22 -8.40
N TRP A 42 2.04 -4.93 -8.66
CA TRP A 42 3.08 -3.91 -8.53
C TRP A 42 3.51 -3.76 -7.07
N ARG A 43 4.81 -3.77 -6.79
CA ARG A 43 5.36 -3.61 -5.43
C ARG A 43 4.71 -2.44 -4.68
N SER A 44 4.50 -1.35 -5.41
CA SER A 44 4.03 -0.09 -4.84
C SER A 44 2.55 -0.13 -4.52
N TYR A 45 1.76 -1.06 -5.10
CA TYR A 45 0.39 -1.31 -4.62
C TYR A 45 0.41 -1.85 -3.18
N ASP A 46 1.27 -2.82 -2.90
CA ASP A 46 1.37 -3.46 -1.58
C ASP A 46 1.91 -2.49 -0.52
N LEU A 47 2.94 -1.70 -0.88
CA LEU A 47 3.47 -0.64 -0.02
C LEU A 47 2.42 0.46 0.23
N SER A 48 1.69 0.88 -0.82
CA SER A 48 0.58 1.84 -0.66
C SER A 48 -0.56 1.31 0.18
N MET A 49 -0.85 0.02 0.08
CA MET A 49 -1.83 -0.64 0.94
C MET A 49 -1.40 -0.47 2.40
N HIS A 50 -0.20 -0.92 2.76
CA HIS A 50 0.30 -0.79 4.13
C HIS A 50 0.29 0.65 4.67
N LEU A 51 0.78 1.61 3.88
CA LEU A 51 0.79 3.03 4.25
C LEU A 51 -0.62 3.61 4.38
N SER A 52 -1.55 3.19 3.51
CA SER A 52 -2.96 3.61 3.59
C SER A 52 -3.64 3.05 4.84
N GLU A 53 -3.34 1.81 5.23
CA GLU A 53 -3.92 1.18 6.43
C GLU A 53 -3.48 1.86 7.72
N CYS A 54 -2.29 2.47 7.76
CA CYS A 54 -1.84 3.25 8.91
C CYS A 54 -2.77 4.45 9.23
N ALA A 55 -3.60 4.88 8.27
CA ALA A 55 -4.58 5.93 8.47
C ALA A 55 -5.90 5.44 9.08
N PHE A 56 -6.18 4.13 9.06
CA PHE A 56 -7.43 3.55 9.56
C PHE A 56 -7.19 2.83 10.89
N ASP A 57 -7.85 3.29 11.96
CA ASP A 57 -7.87 2.58 13.24
C ASP A 57 -9.21 1.85 13.40
N TYR A 58 -9.15 0.52 13.34
CA TYR A 58 -10.30 -0.38 13.44
C TYR A 58 -10.60 -0.85 14.87
N ARG A 59 -9.82 -0.39 15.87
CA ARG A 59 -9.98 -0.81 17.28
C ARG A 59 -10.93 0.10 18.04
N VAL A 60 -11.90 0.69 17.36
CA VAL A 60 -12.87 1.61 17.96
C VAL A 60 -14.05 0.80 18.48
N PRO A 61 -14.31 0.76 19.81
CA PRO A 61 -15.29 -0.15 20.40
C PRO A 61 -16.75 0.30 20.23
N PHE A 62 -16.99 1.36 19.46
CA PHE A 62 -18.32 1.93 19.22
C PHE A 62 -18.51 2.26 17.74
N PRO A 63 -19.77 2.25 17.24
CA PRO A 63 -20.05 2.58 15.84
C PRO A 63 -19.47 3.95 15.42
N PRO A 64 -18.90 4.06 14.22
CA PRO A 64 -18.93 3.07 13.13
C PRO A 64 -17.82 2.00 13.18
N GLY A 65 -17.10 1.85 14.30
CA GLY A 65 -16.02 0.85 14.44
C GLY A 65 -14.70 1.26 13.78
N VAL A 66 -14.60 2.49 13.25
CA VAL A 66 -13.39 2.99 12.59
C VAL A 66 -13.14 4.47 12.87
N HIS A 67 -11.89 4.82 13.10
CA HIS A 67 -11.39 6.20 13.11
C HIS A 67 -10.39 6.40 11.97
N VAL A 68 -10.43 7.55 11.30
CA VAL A 68 -9.58 7.84 10.13
C VAL A 68 -8.71 9.06 10.41
N ASN A 69 -7.39 8.89 10.36
CA ASN A 69 -6.43 9.98 10.47
C ASN A 69 -6.00 10.46 9.08
N GLN A 70 -6.65 11.53 8.60
CA GLN A 70 -6.42 12.07 7.26
C GLN A 70 -4.98 12.54 7.00
N VAL A 71 -4.24 12.92 8.05
CA VAL A 71 -2.83 13.34 7.94
C VAL A 71 -1.97 12.24 7.32
N PHE A 72 -2.31 10.97 7.56
CA PHE A 72 -1.56 9.83 7.04
C PHE A 72 -1.74 9.64 5.54
N PHE A 73 -2.80 10.17 4.91
CA PHE A 73 -2.94 10.14 3.45
C PHE A 73 -2.14 11.26 2.77
N GLU A 74 -2.16 12.47 3.34
CA GLU A 74 -1.51 13.65 2.75
C GLU A 74 -0.01 13.70 3.05
N ASN A 75 0.36 13.47 4.31
CA ASN A 75 1.70 13.67 4.85
C ASN A 75 2.08 12.51 5.78
N HIS A 76 2.06 11.30 5.22
CA HIS A 76 2.43 10.10 5.97
C HIS A 76 3.83 10.26 6.61
N PRO A 77 3.96 10.25 7.94
CA PRO A 77 5.22 10.58 8.60
C PRO A 77 6.34 9.59 8.26
N ASN A 78 5.97 8.35 7.94
CA ASN A 78 6.93 7.26 7.72
C ASN A 78 7.15 6.89 6.24
N ILE A 79 6.50 7.56 5.26
CA ILE A 79 6.59 7.12 3.85
C ILE A 79 8.04 7.11 3.35
N LYS A 80 8.82 8.13 3.71
CA LYS A 80 10.22 8.23 3.31
C LYS A 80 11.05 7.11 3.94
N ILE A 81 10.94 6.94 5.27
CA ILE A 81 11.71 5.93 6.01
C ILE A 81 11.39 4.53 5.50
N PHE A 82 10.12 4.25 5.21
CA PHE A 82 9.69 2.95 4.70
C PHE A 82 10.22 2.68 3.28
N CYS A 83 10.15 3.68 2.38
CA CYS A 83 10.72 3.56 1.04
C CYS A 83 12.24 3.42 1.07
N GLU A 84 12.94 4.15 1.96
CA GLU A 84 14.38 4.03 2.15
C GLU A 84 14.77 2.62 2.58
N ALA A 85 14.12 2.07 3.61
CA ALA A 85 14.38 0.72 4.09
C ALA A 85 14.14 -0.35 3.00
N TYR A 86 13.05 -0.20 2.23
CA TYR A 86 12.74 -1.11 1.13
C TYR A 86 13.82 -1.05 0.03
N ILE A 87 14.22 0.15 -0.41
CA ILE A 87 15.25 0.33 -1.44
C ILE A 87 16.62 -0.19 -0.95
N ASP A 88 16.99 0.09 0.30
CA ASP A 88 18.23 -0.42 0.89
C ASP A 88 18.27 -1.95 0.89
N THR A 89 17.15 -2.58 1.24
CA THR A 89 17.02 -4.04 1.19
C THR A 89 17.20 -4.56 -0.25
N LEU A 90 16.61 -3.90 -1.26
CA LEU A 90 16.82 -4.30 -2.65
C LEU A 90 18.29 -4.17 -3.09
N TYR A 91 19.01 -3.15 -2.62
CA TYR A 91 20.45 -3.03 -2.90
C TYR A 91 21.26 -4.16 -2.26
N GLU A 92 20.95 -4.56 -1.02
CA GLU A 92 21.61 -5.70 -0.39
C GLU A 92 21.30 -7.01 -1.12
N MET A 93 20.03 -7.25 -1.48
CA MET A 93 19.65 -8.45 -2.25
C MET A 93 20.36 -8.50 -3.61
N LYS A 94 20.54 -7.36 -4.30
CA LYS A 94 21.29 -7.27 -5.56
C LYS A 94 22.79 -7.58 -5.39
N LYS A 95 23.37 -7.30 -4.21
CA LYS A 95 24.76 -7.68 -3.91
C LYS A 95 24.88 -9.19 -3.68
N GLU A 96 23.89 -9.79 -3.04
CA GLU A 96 23.83 -11.23 -2.76
C GLU A 96 23.56 -12.06 -4.03
N ASP A 97 22.66 -11.59 -4.88
CA ASP A 97 22.36 -12.18 -6.20
C ASP A 97 22.41 -11.12 -7.31
N PRO A 98 23.60 -10.90 -7.93
CA PRO A 98 23.77 -9.92 -9.00
C PRO A 98 23.03 -10.25 -10.30
N ASP A 99 22.66 -11.52 -10.52
CA ASP A 99 21.97 -11.97 -11.73
C ASP A 99 20.45 -11.73 -11.63
N GLN A 100 19.91 -11.63 -10.41
CA GLN A 100 18.52 -11.26 -10.19
C GLN A 100 18.27 -9.81 -10.63
N LYS A 101 17.21 -9.61 -11.43
CA LYS A 101 16.81 -8.30 -11.91
C LYS A 101 16.06 -7.53 -10.81
N TYR A 102 16.56 -6.34 -10.53
CA TYR A 102 15.89 -5.35 -9.68
C TYR A 102 15.74 -4.03 -10.45
N PRO A 103 14.63 -3.30 -10.26
CA PRO A 103 14.44 -1.96 -10.83
C PRO A 103 15.27 -0.94 -10.02
N LEU A 104 16.59 -1.04 -10.10
CA LEU A 104 17.56 -0.21 -9.39
C LEU A 104 18.64 0.33 -10.32
N THR A 105 18.85 1.64 -10.28
CA THR A 105 20.03 2.32 -10.82
C THR A 105 21.12 2.49 -9.75
N GLU A 106 22.23 3.14 -10.08
CA GLU A 106 23.28 3.51 -9.10
C GLU A 106 22.87 4.71 -8.22
N ASN A 107 21.75 5.39 -8.54
CA ASN A 107 21.30 6.57 -7.82
C ASN A 107 20.19 6.21 -6.82
N ARG A 108 20.58 5.88 -5.59
CA ARG A 108 19.66 5.55 -4.49
C ARG A 108 18.59 6.63 -4.25
N GLU A 109 18.97 7.91 -4.28
CA GLU A 109 18.03 9.00 -4.01
C GLU A 109 16.92 9.05 -5.07
N LYS A 110 17.28 8.83 -6.34
CA LYS A 110 16.33 8.72 -7.45
C LYS A 110 15.37 7.54 -7.24
N GLU A 111 15.88 6.38 -6.81
CA GLU A 111 15.03 5.20 -6.57
C GLU A 111 14.06 5.39 -5.41
N VAL A 112 14.51 6.01 -4.31
CA VAL A 112 13.63 6.34 -3.17
C VAL A 112 12.57 7.35 -3.59
N HIS A 113 12.95 8.40 -4.31
CA HIS A 113 11.99 9.39 -4.82
C HIS A 113 10.96 8.75 -5.74
N ARG A 114 11.41 7.90 -6.67
CA ARG A 114 10.56 7.15 -7.58
C ARG A 114 9.59 6.25 -6.81
N LEU A 115 10.05 5.49 -5.82
CA LEU A 115 9.20 4.60 -5.02
C LEU A 115 8.12 5.38 -4.24
N ILE A 116 8.46 6.55 -3.70
CA ILE A 116 7.50 7.44 -3.04
C ILE A 116 6.42 7.90 -4.03
N GLN A 117 6.81 8.30 -5.25
CA GLN A 117 5.85 8.68 -6.30
C GLN A 117 4.95 7.49 -6.69
N GLU A 118 5.52 6.30 -6.85
CA GLU A 118 4.75 5.09 -7.12
C GLU A 118 3.75 4.79 -6.00
N CYS A 119 4.15 4.91 -4.73
CA CYS A 119 3.23 4.71 -3.60
C CYS A 119 2.08 5.74 -3.62
N LYS A 120 2.40 7.01 -3.90
CA LYS A 120 1.40 8.07 -4.04
C LYS A 120 0.45 7.85 -5.23
N PHE A 121 0.93 7.25 -6.30
CA PHE A 121 0.12 6.86 -7.47
C PHE A 121 -0.87 5.73 -7.13
N PHE A 122 -0.47 4.73 -6.35
CA PHE A 122 -1.35 3.61 -6.02
C PHE A 122 -2.34 3.90 -4.89
N LEU A 123 -2.12 4.93 -4.07
CA LEU A 123 -2.99 5.29 -2.94
C LEU A 123 -4.50 5.31 -3.27
N PRO A 124 -4.98 6.06 -4.28
CA PRO A 124 -6.41 6.05 -4.59
C PRO A 124 -6.87 4.68 -5.13
N LEU A 125 -6.03 3.95 -5.88
CA LEU A 125 -6.39 2.65 -6.45
C LEU A 125 -6.59 1.57 -5.38
N VAL A 126 -5.72 1.54 -4.38
CA VAL A 126 -5.88 0.69 -3.18
C VAL A 126 -7.22 1.01 -2.50
N ASN A 127 -7.51 2.29 -2.29
CA ASN A 127 -8.74 2.71 -1.62
C ASN A 127 -9.98 2.38 -2.45
N LEU A 128 -9.92 2.50 -3.78
CA LEU A 128 -10.99 2.04 -4.66
C LEU A 128 -11.23 0.54 -4.54
N CYS A 129 -10.16 -0.28 -4.53
CA CYS A 129 -10.27 -1.72 -4.38
C CYS A 129 -10.99 -2.10 -3.07
N TRP A 130 -10.52 -1.57 -1.94
CA TRP A 130 -11.10 -1.88 -0.62
C TRP A 130 -12.48 -1.24 -0.40
N ALA A 131 -12.79 -0.12 -1.06
CA ALA A 131 -14.16 0.38 -1.14
C ALA A 131 -15.09 -0.62 -1.85
N THR A 132 -14.68 -1.15 -3.01
CA THR A 132 -15.49 -2.13 -3.74
C THR A 132 -15.63 -3.44 -2.96
N TRP A 133 -14.60 -3.86 -2.23
CA TRP A 133 -14.68 -4.99 -1.30
C TRP A 133 -15.73 -4.74 -0.22
N SER A 134 -15.74 -3.55 0.39
CA SER A 134 -16.71 -3.19 1.43
C SER A 134 -18.15 -3.20 0.89
N ILE A 135 -18.37 -2.62 -0.31
CA ILE A 135 -19.69 -2.61 -0.98
C ILE A 135 -20.15 -4.03 -1.31
N LYS A 136 -19.26 -4.87 -1.85
CA LYS A 136 -19.56 -6.28 -2.15
C LYS A 136 -20.02 -7.01 -0.88
N ASN A 137 -19.29 -6.85 0.22
CA ASN A 137 -19.60 -7.53 1.48
C ASN A 137 -20.89 -7.01 2.12
N LEU A 138 -21.15 -5.71 2.02
CA LEU A 138 -22.43 -5.11 2.43
C LEU A 138 -23.59 -5.76 1.67
N TRP A 139 -23.46 -5.94 0.35
CA TRP A 139 -24.49 -6.58 -0.47
C TRP A 139 -24.66 -8.08 -0.21
N SER A 140 -23.61 -8.78 0.24
CA SER A 140 -23.74 -10.17 0.68
C SER A 140 -24.36 -10.32 2.07
N GLY A 141 -24.71 -9.21 2.75
CA GLY A 141 -25.24 -9.22 4.10
C GLY A 141 -24.21 -9.61 5.16
N LYS A 142 -22.91 -9.38 4.89
CA LYS A 142 -21.87 -9.62 5.87
C LYS A 142 -22.02 -8.62 7.03
N GLU A 143 -22.13 -9.16 8.24
CA GLU A 143 -21.97 -8.39 9.47
C GLU A 143 -20.49 -8.33 9.82
N ASP A 144 -20.02 -7.16 10.23
CA ASP A 144 -18.63 -6.87 10.58
C ASP A 144 -18.62 -5.89 11.75
N ASP A 145 -17.51 -5.84 12.50
CA ASP A 145 -17.37 -4.92 13.65
C ASP A 145 -17.31 -3.46 13.17
N VAL A 146 -16.92 -3.26 11.92
CA VAL A 146 -16.89 -1.97 11.22
C VAL A 146 -18.13 -1.83 10.35
N ASP A 147 -18.77 -0.65 10.39
CA ASP A 147 -19.83 -0.33 9.44
C ASP A 147 -19.27 -0.28 8.01
N LEU A 148 -19.58 -1.30 7.22
CA LEU A 148 -19.10 -1.44 5.83
C LEU A 148 -19.56 -0.29 4.91
N THR A 149 -20.67 0.37 5.22
CA THR A 149 -21.13 1.56 4.48
C THR A 149 -20.19 2.72 4.74
N VAL A 150 -19.82 2.93 6.01
CA VAL A 150 -18.86 3.97 6.41
C VAL A 150 -17.46 3.66 5.88
N ALA A 151 -17.02 2.41 5.97
CA ALA A 151 -15.74 1.96 5.41
C ALA A 151 -15.66 2.24 3.91
N ALA A 152 -16.69 1.84 3.14
CA ALA A 152 -16.78 2.11 1.72
C ALA A 152 -16.75 3.62 1.40
N SER A 153 -17.54 4.41 2.13
CA SER A 153 -17.62 5.86 1.95
C SER A 153 -16.27 6.55 2.18
N ASN A 154 -15.61 6.26 3.31
CA ASN A 154 -14.30 6.83 3.65
C ASN A 154 -13.25 6.51 2.57
N ARG A 155 -13.20 5.25 2.13
CA ARG A 155 -12.27 4.79 1.09
C ARG A 155 -12.55 5.46 -0.27
N LEU A 156 -13.82 5.60 -0.66
CA LEU A 156 -14.20 6.34 -1.87
C LEU A 156 -13.81 7.82 -1.78
N SER A 157 -13.95 8.46 -0.61
CA SER A 157 -13.48 9.84 -0.42
C SER A 157 -11.98 9.97 -0.68
N VAL A 158 -11.16 9.02 -0.20
CA VAL A 158 -9.72 9.00 -0.48
C VAL A 158 -9.44 8.82 -1.98
N PHE A 159 -10.15 7.89 -2.64
CA PHE A 159 -10.02 7.70 -4.09
C PHE A 159 -10.26 8.99 -4.86
N TYR A 160 -11.41 9.65 -4.64
CA TYR A 160 -11.76 10.86 -5.37
C TYR A 160 -10.84 12.05 -5.03
N HIS A 161 -10.38 12.15 -3.78
CA HIS A 161 -9.46 13.20 -3.36
C HIS A 161 -8.09 13.09 -4.06
N PHE A 162 -7.52 11.88 -4.14
CA PHE A 162 -6.17 11.67 -4.70
C PHE A 162 -6.15 11.21 -6.17
N LYS A 163 -7.30 11.14 -6.84
CA LYS A 163 -7.38 10.73 -8.24
C LYS A 163 -6.50 11.60 -9.15
N SER A 164 -6.59 12.92 -9.03
CA SER A 164 -5.81 13.86 -9.84
C SER A 164 -4.30 13.79 -9.56
N GLN A 165 -3.90 13.47 -8.32
CA GLN A 165 -2.50 13.20 -7.97
C GLN A 165 -1.94 12.04 -8.80
N SER A 166 -2.70 10.96 -8.93
CA SER A 166 -2.24 9.79 -9.69
C SER A 166 -2.15 10.09 -11.18
N GLU A 167 -3.08 10.87 -11.72
CA GLU A 167 -3.02 11.33 -13.11
C GLU A 167 -1.78 12.22 -13.35
N ALA A 168 -1.48 13.14 -12.43
CA ALA A 168 -0.30 14.00 -12.50
C ALA A 168 1.00 13.19 -12.44
N ILE A 169 1.11 12.28 -11.48
CA ILE A 169 2.28 11.39 -11.33
C ILE A 169 2.44 10.52 -12.58
N PHE A 170 1.36 9.91 -13.10
CA PHE A 170 1.44 9.12 -14.33
C PHE A 170 2.03 9.92 -15.50
N ASN A 171 1.59 11.15 -15.68
CA ASN A 171 2.10 12.02 -16.74
C ASN A 171 3.57 12.39 -16.54
N GLU A 172 4.01 12.58 -15.30
CA GLU A 172 5.43 12.82 -14.98
C GLU A 172 6.28 11.58 -15.29
N LEU A 173 5.87 10.42 -14.79
CA LEU A 173 6.62 9.17 -14.90
C LEU A 173 6.65 8.59 -16.31
N LYS A 174 5.65 8.89 -17.15
CA LYS A 174 5.61 8.45 -18.55
C LYS A 174 6.70 9.09 -19.41
N ASN A 175 7.21 10.25 -19.01
CA ASN A 175 8.20 11.01 -19.77
C ASN A 175 9.64 10.82 -19.26
N GLN A 176 9.83 9.98 -18.24
CA GLN A 176 11.14 9.61 -17.67
C GLN A 176 11.62 8.29 -18.27
#